data_AF-A0A8E2FC90-F1
#
_entry.id   AF-A0A8E2FC90-F1
#
_cell.length_a   1.000
_cell.length_b   1.000
_cell.length_c   1.000
_cell.angle_alpha   90.00
_cell.angle_beta   90.00
_cell.angle_gamma   90.00
#
_symmetry.space_group_name_H-M   'P 1'
#
loop_
_entity.id
_entity.type
_entity.pdbx_description
1 polymer ?
#
loop_
_entity_poly.entity_id
_entity_poly.type
_entity_poly.pdbx_seq_one_letter_code
_entity_poly.pdbx_strand_id
1 'polypeptide(L)'
;MVAFPESFLSPLVKKPSGITPTSLALTQHFGALAFTLTAPLVLAIPNTRRGIESRQSVYCTLGAGEVCIISLALYQTYRFDDSGFSLTSLLGTTVTLAPVLLWRLYVLLRKPEWFGRYRDIRKDY
;
A
#
# COMPACT_ATOMS: atom_id res chain seq x y z
N MET A 1 6.11 9.78 -9.37
CA MET A 1 5.58 10.29 -8.09
C MET A 1 6.54 11.24 -7.39
N VAL A 2 7.77 10.83 -7.00
CA VAL A 2 8.73 11.74 -6.31
C VAL A 2 9.51 12.65 -7.29
N ALA A 3 10.19 12.06 -8.29
CA ALA A 3 10.97 12.84 -9.26
C ALA A 3 10.13 13.46 -10.38
N PHE A 4 9.06 12.77 -10.78
CA PHE A 4 8.13 13.20 -11.83
C PHE A 4 6.69 13.12 -11.28
N PRO A 5 6.20 14.16 -10.58
CA PRO A 5 4.84 14.19 -10.04
C PRO A 5 3.79 14.46 -11.12
N GLU A 6 4.08 15.29 -12.12
CA GLU A 6 3.11 15.63 -13.19
C GLU A 6 2.76 14.43 -14.05
N SER A 7 3.76 13.66 -14.51
CA SER A 7 3.53 12.43 -15.30
C SER A 7 2.71 11.40 -14.52
N PHE A 8 2.79 11.41 -13.19
CA PHE A 8 2.02 10.51 -12.34
C PHE A 8 0.57 10.99 -12.15
N LEU A 9 0.35 12.31 -11.98
CA LEU A 9 -0.99 12.88 -11.81
C LEU A 9 -1.78 12.99 -13.11
N SER A 10 -1.11 13.19 -14.25
CA SER A 10 -1.75 13.37 -15.55
C SER A 10 -2.82 12.31 -15.89
N PRO A 11 -2.58 10.98 -15.71
CA PRO A 11 -3.62 9.97 -15.95
C PRO A 11 -4.67 9.86 -14.82
N LEU A 12 -4.42 10.46 -13.65
CA LEU A 12 -5.29 10.36 -12.47
C LEU A 12 -6.36 11.45 -12.44
N VAL A 13 -6.05 12.65 -12.93
CA VAL A 13 -6.93 13.82 -12.83
C VAL A 13 -7.92 13.87 -14.00
N LYS A 14 -9.18 14.24 -13.72
CA LYS A 14 -10.25 14.39 -14.73
C LYS A 14 -10.00 15.55 -15.71
N LYS A 15 -9.35 16.62 -15.26
CA LYS A 15 -9.00 17.81 -16.05
C LYS A 15 -7.57 18.27 -15.75
N PRO A 16 -6.75 18.65 -16.75
CA PRO A 16 -5.39 19.12 -16.52
C PRO A 16 -5.30 20.34 -15.59
N SER A 17 -6.33 21.18 -15.56
CA SER A 17 -6.44 22.34 -14.66
C SER A 17 -6.51 21.99 -13.17
N GLY A 18 -6.75 20.72 -12.83
CA GLY A 18 -6.73 20.23 -11.44
C GLY A 18 -5.31 20.01 -10.90
N ILE A 19 -4.28 20.03 -11.77
CA ILE A 19 -2.88 19.90 -11.36
C ILE A 19 -2.40 21.27 -10.85
N THR A 20 -2.50 21.46 -9.55
CA THR A 20 -2.00 22.66 -8.86
C THR A 20 -0.60 22.41 -8.28
N PRO A 21 0.20 23.46 -8.01
CA PRO A 21 1.50 23.31 -7.34
C PRO A 21 1.40 22.56 -6.00
N THR A 22 0.30 22.78 -5.26
CA THR A 22 0.02 22.05 -4.02
C THR A 22 -0.20 20.57 -4.26
N SER A 23 -0.94 20.19 -5.31
CA SER A 23 -1.15 18.77 -5.66
C SER A 23 0.15 18.06 -6.04
N LEU A 24 1.08 18.77 -6.70
CA LEU A 24 2.40 18.24 -7.04
C LEU A 24 3.24 18.01 -5.79
N ALA A 25 3.31 19.00 -4.90
CA ALA A 25 4.03 18.86 -3.63
C ALA A 25 3.45 17.71 -2.80
N LEU A 26 2.13 17.64 -2.65
CA LEU A 26 1.48 16.54 -1.92
C LEU A 26 1.79 15.18 -2.56
N THR A 27 1.77 15.08 -3.90
CA THR A 27 2.13 13.85 -4.61
C THR A 27 3.56 13.43 -4.30
N GLN A 28 4.51 14.36 -4.21
CA GLN A 28 5.87 14.03 -3.82
C GLN A 28 5.97 13.54 -2.37
N HIS A 29 5.24 14.17 -1.44
CA HIS A 29 5.19 13.74 -0.04
C HIS A 29 4.57 12.34 0.10
N PHE A 30 3.45 12.08 -0.57
CA PHE A 30 2.84 10.75 -0.59
C PHE A 30 3.74 9.71 -1.25
N GLY A 31 4.47 10.09 -2.30
CA GLY A 31 5.48 9.23 -2.91
C GLY A 31 6.60 8.87 -1.93
N ALA A 32 7.12 9.85 -1.20
CA ALA A 32 8.13 9.62 -0.16
C ALA A 32 7.60 8.71 0.96
N LEU A 33 6.38 8.97 1.45
CA LEU A 33 5.72 8.13 2.45
C LEU A 33 5.53 6.69 1.96
N ALA A 34 5.13 6.49 0.70
CA ALA A 34 5.01 5.16 0.11
C ALA A 34 6.34 4.40 0.11
N PHE A 35 7.45 5.07 -0.23
CA PHE A 35 8.79 4.48 -0.12
C PHE A 35 9.16 4.15 1.33
N THR A 36 8.87 5.04 2.28
CA THR A 36 9.11 4.81 3.70
C THR A 36 8.33 3.58 4.22
N LEU A 37 7.07 3.44 3.84
CA LEU A 37 6.23 2.27 4.22
C LEU A 37 6.66 0.97 3.52
N THR A 38 7.42 1.07 2.42
CA THR A 38 8.00 -0.10 1.74
C THR A 38 9.26 -0.62 2.43
N ALA A 39 10.01 0.25 3.13
CA ALA A 39 11.21 -0.17 3.87
C ALA A 39 11.00 -1.35 4.84
N PRO A 40 9.96 -1.36 5.71
CA PRO A 40 9.75 -2.49 6.61
C PRO A 40 9.36 -3.79 5.89
N LEU A 41 8.73 -3.73 4.70
CA LEU A 41 8.52 -4.92 3.87
C LEU A 41 9.86 -5.55 3.46
N VAL A 42 10.78 -4.72 2.95
CA VAL A 42 12.10 -5.17 2.50
C VAL A 42 12.89 -5.77 3.66
N LEU A 43 12.87 -5.12 4.83
CA LEU A 43 13.54 -5.60 6.03
C LEU A 43 12.93 -6.89 6.59
N ALA A 44 11.67 -7.18 6.27
CA ALA A 44 10.98 -8.41 6.67
C ALA A 44 11.22 -9.59 5.72
N ILE A 45 11.87 -9.39 4.56
CA ILE A 45 12.18 -10.46 3.59
C ILE A 45 13.15 -11.49 4.18
N PRO A 46 14.32 -11.11 4.76
CA PRO A 46 15.28 -12.08 5.26
C PRO A 46 14.71 -12.92 6.41
N ASN A 47 15.04 -14.22 6.44
CA ASN A 47 14.66 -15.14 7.52
C ASN A 47 15.54 -14.94 8.78
N THR A 48 15.64 -13.70 9.25
CA THR A 48 16.22 -13.38 10.56
C THR A 48 15.13 -13.39 11.61
N ARG A 49 15.50 -13.52 12.89
CA ARG A 49 14.54 -13.44 14.00
C ARG A 49 13.69 -12.16 13.94
N ARG A 50 14.34 -11.00 13.76
CA ARG A 50 13.67 -9.70 13.65
C ARG A 50 12.77 -9.61 12.41
N GLY A 51 13.19 -10.21 11.30
CA GLY A 51 12.36 -10.32 10.09
C GLY A 51 11.08 -11.10 10.35
N ILE A 52 11.18 -12.31 10.93
CA ILE A 52 10.03 -13.18 11.22
C ILE A 52 9.05 -12.50 12.18
N GLU A 53 9.53 -11.92 13.28
CA GLU A 53 8.70 -11.24 14.29
C GLU A 53 7.99 -10.00 13.73
N SER A 54 8.62 -9.29 12.78
CA SER A 54 8.05 -8.05 12.24
C SER A 54 7.00 -8.25 11.14
N ARG A 55 7.03 -9.39 10.41
CA ARG A 55 6.15 -9.62 9.24
C ARG A 55 4.67 -9.41 9.52
N GLN A 56 4.17 -9.90 10.66
CA GLN A 56 2.77 -9.77 11.02
C GLN A 56 2.38 -8.29 11.20
N SER A 57 3.20 -7.51 11.92
CA SER A 57 2.99 -6.08 12.12
C SER A 57 3.03 -5.31 10.79
N VAL A 58 3.96 -5.66 9.90
CA VAL A 58 4.05 -5.08 8.56
C VAL A 58 2.80 -5.37 7.73
N TYR A 59 2.32 -6.62 7.74
CA TYR A 59 1.11 -7.00 7.01
C TYR A 59 -0.13 -6.28 7.56
N CYS A 60 -0.27 -6.16 8.88
CA CYS A 60 -1.38 -5.41 9.48
C CYS A 60 -1.33 -3.93 9.14
N THR A 61 -0.17 -3.28 9.26
CA THR A 61 0.00 -1.85 8.99
C THR A 61 -0.32 -1.50 7.54
N LEU A 62 0.21 -2.29 6.60
CA LEU A 62 -0.04 -2.08 5.17
C LEU A 62 -1.46 -2.46 4.77
N GLY A 63 -1.99 -3.55 5.32
CA GLY A 63 -3.37 -3.95 5.09
C GLY A 63 -4.37 -2.88 5.56
N ALA A 64 -4.13 -2.25 6.72
CA ALA A 64 -4.95 -1.14 7.19
C ALA A 64 -4.90 0.06 6.23
N GLY A 65 -3.71 0.41 5.73
CA GLY A 65 -3.55 1.45 4.70
C GLY A 65 -4.30 1.13 3.41
N GLU A 66 -4.20 -0.11 2.92
CA GLU A 66 -4.90 -0.58 1.72
C GLU A 66 -6.44 -0.52 1.90
N VAL A 67 -6.97 -0.92 3.06
CA VAL A 67 -8.40 -0.81 3.39
C VAL A 67 -8.86 0.65 3.34
N CYS A 68 -8.11 1.57 3.95
CA CYS A 68 -8.44 2.99 3.94
C CYS A 68 -8.46 3.56 2.52
N ILE A 69 -7.46 3.27 1.70
CA ILE A 69 -7.35 3.77 0.33
C ILE A 69 -8.49 3.20 -0.54
N ILE A 70 -8.75 1.90 -0.48
CA ILE A 70 -9.83 1.26 -1.23
C ILE A 70 -11.20 1.84 -0.83
N SER A 71 -11.46 1.96 0.47
CA SER A 71 -12.71 2.50 0.97
C SER A 71 -12.92 3.95 0.52
N LEU A 72 -11.86 4.76 0.56
CA LEU A 72 -11.90 6.14 0.09
C LEU A 72 -12.12 6.24 -1.42
N ALA A 73 -11.44 5.40 -2.22
CA ALA A 73 -11.60 5.39 -3.67
C ALA A 73 -13.02 4.98 -4.09
N LEU A 74 -13.59 3.97 -3.43
CA LEU A 74 -14.98 3.57 -3.63
C LEU A 74 -15.94 4.70 -3.20
N TYR A 75 -15.72 5.29 -2.02
CA TYR A 75 -16.55 6.39 -1.55
C TYR A 75 -16.56 7.59 -2.51
N GLN A 76 -15.39 7.97 -3.04
CA GLN A 76 -15.27 9.03 -4.05
C GLN A 76 -16.00 8.66 -5.35
N THR A 77 -15.96 7.38 -5.75
CA THR A 77 -16.68 6.88 -6.92
C THR A 77 -18.19 6.98 -6.76
N TYR A 78 -18.74 6.71 -5.57
CA TYR A 78 -20.18 6.69 -5.34
C TYR A 78 -20.79 8.06 -5.05
N ARG A 79 -20.04 8.98 -4.43
CA ARG A 79 -20.62 10.19 -3.81
C ARG A 79 -20.03 11.50 -4.29
N PHE A 80 -18.90 11.49 -4.99
CA PHE A 80 -18.21 12.69 -5.44
C PHE A 80 -18.07 12.74 -6.96
N ASP A 81 -19.06 13.34 -7.61
CA ASP A 81 -19.01 13.65 -9.05
C ASP A 81 -17.87 14.63 -9.40
N ASP A 82 -17.42 15.39 -8.40
CA ASP A 82 -16.32 16.37 -8.47
C ASP A 82 -15.13 16.02 -7.57
N SER A 83 -14.81 14.73 -7.44
CA SER A 83 -13.61 14.27 -6.71
C SER A 83 -12.29 14.78 -7.29
N GLY A 84 -12.30 15.38 -8.49
CA GLY A 84 -11.12 15.78 -9.25
C GLY A 84 -10.39 14.60 -9.93
N PHE A 85 -10.65 13.37 -9.50
CA PHE A 85 -10.09 12.15 -10.08
C PHE A 85 -10.94 11.60 -11.22
N SER A 86 -10.29 10.95 -12.19
CA SER A 86 -11.00 10.20 -13.23
C SER A 86 -11.63 8.95 -12.62
N LEU A 87 -12.86 8.61 -13.03
CA LEU A 87 -13.53 7.36 -12.62
C LEU A 87 -12.66 6.12 -12.89
N THR A 88 -11.96 6.10 -14.03
CA THR A 88 -11.06 4.99 -14.40
C THR A 88 -9.89 4.85 -13.42
N SER A 89 -9.39 5.97 -12.88
CA SER A 89 -8.31 5.97 -11.91
C SER A 89 -8.76 5.45 -10.53
N LEU A 90 -9.96 5.81 -10.09
CA LEU A 90 -10.51 5.36 -8.80
C LEU A 90 -10.83 3.85 -8.83
N LEU A 91 -11.45 3.39 -9.91
CA LEU A 91 -11.69 1.96 -10.12
C LEU A 91 -10.37 1.21 -10.32
N GLY A 92 -9.44 1.75 -11.10
CA GLY A 92 -8.11 1.18 -11.31
C GLY A 92 -7.34 1.02 -10.00
N THR A 93 -7.38 2.01 -9.12
CA THR A 93 -6.77 1.96 -7.78
C THR A 93 -7.38 0.81 -6.96
N THR A 94 -8.71 0.71 -6.95
CA THR A 94 -9.41 -0.35 -6.22
C THR A 94 -9.06 -1.74 -6.76
N VAL A 95 -9.11 -1.93 -8.07
CA VAL A 95 -8.80 -3.21 -8.74
C VAL A 95 -7.35 -3.62 -8.53
N THR A 96 -6.42 -2.66 -8.45
CA THR A 96 -5.00 -2.95 -8.25
C THR A 96 -4.68 -3.32 -6.81
N LEU A 97 -5.29 -2.62 -5.83
CA LEU A 97 -5.01 -2.85 -4.41
C LEU A 97 -5.81 -4.02 -3.82
N ALA A 98 -7.02 -4.29 -4.30
CA ALA A 98 -7.88 -5.33 -3.74
C ALA A 98 -7.23 -6.73 -3.74
N PRO A 99 -6.57 -7.20 -4.81
CA PRO A 99 -5.88 -8.50 -4.79
C PRO A 99 -4.74 -8.55 -3.76
N VAL A 100 -4.00 -7.46 -3.59
CA VAL A 100 -2.91 -7.36 -2.62
C VAL A 100 -3.47 -7.45 -1.19
N LEU A 101 -4.54 -6.71 -0.91
CA LEU A 101 -5.22 -6.75 0.39
C LEU A 101 -5.79 -8.14 0.68
N LEU A 102 -6.48 -8.76 -0.29
CA LEU A 102 -7.02 -10.11 -0.17
C LEU A 102 -5.92 -11.12 0.11
N TRP A 103 -4.76 -10.99 -0.56
CA TRP A 103 -3.60 -11.83 -0.28
C TRP A 103 -3.10 -11.66 1.15
N ARG A 104 -2.95 -10.42 1.63
CA ARG A 104 -2.53 -10.17 3.02
C ARG A 104 -3.50 -10.76 4.03
N LEU A 105 -4.80 -10.58 3.82
CA LEU A 105 -5.84 -11.13 4.69
C LEU A 105 -5.82 -12.67 4.67
N TYR A 106 -5.61 -13.28 3.50
CA TYR A 106 -5.45 -14.72 3.39
C TYR A 106 -4.25 -15.23 4.19
N VAL A 107 -3.09 -14.60 4.04
CA VAL A 107 -1.89 -14.98 4.81
C VAL A 107 -2.12 -14.78 6.32
N LEU A 108 -2.69 -13.65 6.74
CA LEU A 108 -2.94 -13.35 8.16
C LEU A 108 -3.95 -14.31 8.81
N LEU A 109 -5.05 -14.62 8.13
CA LEU A 109 -6.19 -15.34 8.71
C LEU A 109 -6.15 -16.85 8.46
N ARG A 110 -5.59 -17.29 7.33
CA ARG A 110 -5.61 -18.70 6.91
C ARG A 110 -4.25 -19.37 6.92
N LYS A 111 -3.16 -18.60 6.75
CA LYS A 111 -1.79 -19.14 6.64
C LYS A 111 -0.77 -18.39 7.52
N PRO A 112 -1.05 -18.14 8.82
CA PRO A 112 -0.10 -17.46 9.70
C PRO A 112 1.22 -18.23 9.84
N GLU A 113 1.23 -19.55 9.59
CA GLU A 113 2.44 -20.37 9.58
C GLU A 113 3.47 -19.95 8.52
N TRP A 114 3.06 -19.20 7.49
CA TRP A 114 3.96 -18.71 6.44
C TRP A 114 4.85 -17.54 6.88
N PHE A 115 4.54 -16.91 8.01
CA PHE A 115 5.43 -15.88 8.56
C PHE A 115 6.77 -16.42 9.06
N GLY A 116 6.90 -17.74 9.20
CA GLY A 116 8.11 -18.42 9.61
C GLY A 116 7.99 -18.98 11.03
N ARG A 117 8.79 -20.00 11.32
CA ARG A 117 8.87 -20.63 12.64
C ARG A 117 10.34 -20.75 13.03
N TYR A 118 10.63 -20.61 14.32
CA TYR A 118 11.96 -20.88 14.84
C TYR A 118 12.26 -22.38 14.70
N ARG A 119 13.45 -22.71 14.18
CA ARG A 119 14.04 -24.03 14.36
C ARG A 119 15.03 -23.91 15.51
N ASP A 120 14.63 -24.36 16.69
CA ASP A 120 15.56 -24.54 17.80
C ASP A 120 16.50 -25.68 17.44
N ILE A 121 17.76 -25.35 17.12
CA ILE A 121 18.82 -26.34 17.02
C ILE A 121 19.16 -26.72 18.46
N ARG A 122 18.57 -27.81 18.96
CA ARG A 122 19.03 -28.43 20.22
C ARG A 122 20.49 -28.77 20.03
N LYS A 123 21.39 -28.09 20.76
CA LYS A 123 22.76 -28.56 20.95
C LYS A 123 22.68 -29.64 22.01
N ASP A 124 22.72 -30.89 21.58
CA ASP A 124 22.99 -32.01 22.47
C ASP A 124 24.45 -31.84 22.94
N TYR A 125 24.62 -31.51 24.21
CA TYR A 125 25.91 -31.46 24.92
C TYR A 125 26.14 -32.77 25.64
#